data_AF-I4B0I7-F1
#
_entry.id   AF-I4B0I7-F1
#
_cell.length_a   1.000
_cell.length_b   1.000
_cell.length_c   1.000
_cell.angle_alpha   90.00
_cell.angle_beta   90.00
_cell.angle_gamma   90.00
#
_symmetry.space_group_name_H-M   'P 1'
#
loop_
_entity.id
_entity.type
_entity.pdbx_description
1 polymer ?
#
loop_
_entity_poly.entity_id
_entity_poly.type
_entity_poly.pdbx_seq_one_letter_code
_entity_poly.pdbx_strand_id
1 'polypeptide(L)'
;MKHKADIGIIGGTGVYGVEGMRVTDKVRVKTAWGYPSDEITLAEYHEGDKAITLAFLPRHGKGHFIPPTKIPAHANLAALKMLGCEAVVSFSAVGSLKEEIPPGHFVLPSQVIDRTRHRRDTYFDEGIVVHVSFGDPMDNTLATILAGAIRQLSLPLAENETLICMEGPQFSTRAESKLYKSWGAGIINMSVLPEAKLARELELPYQMICMATDYDSWREHDHAVTADEIMAVVKKNSDNAQKVLKAALPHLAAKKGSLNSLIGSVKFGIITAPEKRPASLRKKYNTVLPGYF
;
A
#
# COMPACT_ATOMS: atom_id res chain seq x y z
N MET A 1 -16.60 12.96 -10.14
CA MET A 1 -16.22 13.71 -8.92
C MET A 1 -15.56 15.01 -9.32
N LYS A 2 -15.70 16.08 -8.51
CA LYS A 2 -15.10 17.40 -8.75
C LYS A 2 -13.56 17.38 -8.67
N HIS A 3 -13.04 16.51 -7.81
CA HIS A 3 -11.61 16.31 -7.59
C HIS A 3 -11.12 15.06 -8.33
N LYS A 4 -9.87 15.10 -8.80
CA LYS A 4 -9.18 13.97 -9.42
C LYS A 4 -7.72 13.91 -8.96
N ALA A 5 -7.17 12.70 -8.89
CA ALA A 5 -5.75 12.44 -8.67
C ALA A 5 -5.29 11.29 -9.58
N ASP A 6 -4.06 11.36 -10.09
CA ASP A 6 -3.47 10.34 -10.94
C ASP A 6 -2.96 9.16 -10.09
N ILE A 7 -2.24 9.44 -8.99
CA ILE A 7 -1.65 8.39 -8.13
C ILE A 7 -2.15 8.49 -6.70
N GLY A 8 -2.54 7.36 -6.13
CA GLY A 8 -2.81 7.23 -4.70
C GLY A 8 -1.52 6.96 -3.93
N ILE A 9 -1.25 7.73 -2.88
CA ILE A 9 -0.15 7.49 -1.97
C ILE A 9 -0.71 7.10 -0.60
N ILE A 10 -0.40 5.90 -0.12
CA ILE A 10 -0.77 5.48 1.23
C ILE A 10 0.45 5.55 2.14
N GLY A 11 0.44 6.51 3.06
CA GLY A 11 1.51 6.71 4.03
C GLY A 11 1.36 5.80 5.25
N GLY A 12 2.39 4.98 5.53
CA GLY A 12 2.48 4.19 6.76
C GLY A 12 3.14 4.94 7.90
N THR A 13 3.63 4.19 8.90
CA THR A 13 4.44 4.74 10.00
C THR A 13 5.59 5.58 9.45
N GLY A 14 5.66 6.84 9.87
CA GLY A 14 6.70 7.77 9.45
C GLY A 14 6.34 8.60 8.21
N VAL A 15 5.38 8.21 7.38
CA VAL A 15 5.01 8.96 6.16
C VAL A 15 3.63 9.57 6.34
N TYR A 16 3.57 10.85 6.70
CA TYR A 16 2.31 11.54 7.04
C TYR A 16 1.96 12.72 6.11
N GLY A 17 2.71 12.91 5.03
CA GLY A 17 2.44 13.97 4.06
C GLY A 17 3.22 13.79 2.76
N VAL A 18 3.13 14.83 1.93
CA VAL A 18 3.73 14.94 0.60
C VAL A 18 4.64 16.18 0.57
N GLU A 19 5.82 16.05 1.16
CA GLU A 19 6.74 17.17 1.29
C GLU A 19 7.30 17.62 -0.06
N GLY A 20 7.45 18.94 -0.24
CA GLY A 20 7.93 19.51 -1.48
C GLY A 20 6.92 19.48 -2.64
N MET A 21 5.65 19.16 -2.36
CA MET A 21 4.55 19.20 -3.32
C MET A 21 3.58 20.32 -3.01
N ARG A 22 2.92 20.85 -4.04
CA ARG A 22 1.91 21.89 -3.87
C ARG A 22 0.60 21.25 -3.44
N VAL A 23 0.24 21.36 -2.17
CA VAL A 23 -1.08 20.93 -1.66
C VAL A 23 -2.15 21.82 -2.28
N THR A 24 -3.16 21.19 -2.87
CA THR A 24 -4.25 21.88 -3.58
C THR A 24 -5.56 21.84 -2.81
N ASP A 25 -5.82 20.75 -2.07
CA ASP A 25 -7.05 20.60 -1.29
C ASP A 25 -6.91 19.48 -0.23
N LYS A 26 -7.91 19.39 0.66
CA LYS A 26 -8.13 18.23 1.53
C LYS A 26 -9.58 17.82 1.42
N VAL A 27 -9.80 16.55 1.08
CA VAL A 27 -11.15 16.04 0.79
C VAL A 27 -11.49 14.85 1.66
N ARG A 28 -12.69 14.88 2.22
CA ARG A 28 -13.26 13.75 2.96
C ARG A 28 -14.20 12.96 2.07
N VAL A 29 -13.72 11.85 1.52
CA VAL A 29 -14.48 11.02 0.57
C VAL A 29 -15.35 10.02 1.33
N LYS A 30 -16.66 10.11 1.21
CA LYS A 30 -17.58 9.08 1.71
C LYS A 30 -17.68 7.96 0.68
N THR A 31 -17.38 6.73 1.08
CA THR A 31 -17.50 5.54 0.22
C THR A 31 -18.69 4.68 0.64
N ALA A 32 -19.02 3.67 -0.17
CA ALA A 32 -20.02 2.67 0.22
C ALA A 32 -19.55 1.74 1.36
N TRP A 33 -18.28 1.79 1.74
CA TRP A 33 -17.67 1.05 2.85
C TRP A 33 -17.32 1.94 4.06
N GLY A 34 -17.86 3.16 4.09
CA GLY A 34 -17.61 4.13 5.17
C GLY A 34 -16.59 5.17 4.78
N TYR A 35 -15.92 5.73 5.79
CA TYR A 35 -14.90 6.77 5.62
C TYR A 35 -13.49 6.16 5.62
N PRO A 36 -12.57 6.71 4.82
CA PRO A 36 -11.14 6.39 4.91
C PRO A 36 -10.56 6.69 6.29
N SER A 37 -9.32 6.26 6.53
CA SER A 37 -8.55 6.50 7.74
C SER A 37 -8.50 7.98 8.15
N ASP A 38 -8.49 8.89 7.18
CA ASP A 38 -8.45 10.34 7.38
C ASP A 38 -8.94 11.10 6.13
N GLU A 39 -8.90 12.42 6.16
CA GLU A 39 -8.96 13.26 4.97
C GLU A 39 -7.83 12.93 3.99
N ILE A 40 -8.17 12.91 2.70
CA ILE A 40 -7.21 12.71 1.63
C ILE A 40 -6.64 14.07 1.24
N THR A 41 -5.33 14.21 1.33
CA THR A 41 -4.62 15.43 0.90
C THR A 41 -4.36 15.33 -0.60
N LEU A 42 -4.89 16.29 -1.36
CA LEU A 42 -4.63 16.42 -2.79
C LEU A 42 -3.42 17.31 -3.00
N ALA A 43 -2.51 16.88 -3.86
CA ALA A 43 -1.31 17.64 -4.17
C ALA A 43 -0.91 17.50 -5.64
N GLU A 44 -0.07 18.41 -6.09
CA GLU A 44 0.45 18.44 -7.44
C GLU A 44 1.97 18.57 -7.45
N TYR A 45 2.56 17.90 -8.43
CA TYR A 45 3.96 18.00 -8.78
C TYR A 45 4.09 18.43 -10.25
N HIS A 46 5.00 19.38 -10.47
CA HIS A 46 5.32 19.95 -11.78
C HIS A 46 6.84 20.03 -11.93
N GLU A 47 7.38 19.50 -13.02
CA GLU A 47 8.80 19.62 -13.40
C GLU A 47 8.92 19.68 -14.93
N GLY A 48 9.22 20.87 -15.47
CA GLY A 48 9.15 21.11 -16.91
C GLY A 48 7.75 20.81 -17.45
N ASP A 49 7.68 20.00 -18.51
CA ASP A 49 6.40 19.57 -19.12
C ASP A 49 5.74 18.40 -18.38
N LYS A 50 6.35 17.88 -17.31
CA LYS A 50 5.81 16.75 -16.53
C LYS A 50 4.94 17.28 -15.41
N ALA A 51 3.68 16.82 -15.37
CA ALA A 51 2.75 17.13 -14.30
C ALA A 51 2.00 15.88 -13.83
N ILE A 52 1.88 15.72 -12.51
CA ILE A 52 1.13 14.62 -11.90
C ILE A 52 0.41 15.08 -10.63
N THR A 53 -0.80 14.57 -10.45
CA THR A 53 -1.66 14.84 -9.29
C THR A 53 -1.66 13.63 -8.35
N LEU A 54 -1.60 13.88 -7.04
CA LEU A 54 -1.54 12.84 -6.02
C LEU A 54 -2.69 12.95 -5.03
N ALA A 55 -3.15 11.80 -4.54
CA ALA A 55 -4.06 11.66 -3.42
C ALA A 55 -3.34 10.95 -2.28
N PHE A 56 -2.90 11.71 -1.27
CA PHE A 56 -2.20 11.20 -0.10
C PHE A 56 -3.17 10.84 1.02
N LEU A 57 -3.05 9.63 1.56
CA LEU A 57 -3.83 9.14 2.68
C LEU A 57 -2.93 8.52 3.77
N PRO A 58 -2.95 9.03 5.01
CA PRO A 58 -2.25 8.38 6.12
C PRO A 58 -3.02 7.14 6.59
N ARG A 59 -2.41 5.96 6.45
CA ARG A 59 -3.03 4.66 6.77
C ARG A 59 -3.59 4.60 8.18
N HIS A 60 -2.85 5.14 9.14
CA HIS A 60 -3.18 5.08 10.58
C HIS A 60 -3.95 6.32 11.08
N GLY A 61 -4.35 7.19 10.16
CA GLY A 61 -4.83 8.54 10.50
C GLY A 61 -3.71 9.46 10.99
N LYS A 62 -3.95 10.76 10.93
CA LYS A 62 -3.03 11.76 11.48
C LYS A 62 -2.95 11.61 12.99
N GLY A 63 -1.74 11.45 13.53
CA GLY A 63 -1.53 11.13 14.94
C GLY A 63 -1.51 9.62 15.24
N HIS A 64 -1.59 8.76 14.23
CA HIS A 64 -1.34 7.32 14.34
C HIS A 64 -2.26 6.62 15.37
N PHE A 65 -3.57 6.88 15.30
CA PHE A 65 -4.53 6.38 16.29
C PHE A 65 -5.27 5.11 15.83
N ILE A 66 -5.16 4.73 14.55
CA ILE A 66 -5.83 3.53 14.01
C ILE A 66 -4.85 2.34 14.00
N PRO A 67 -5.07 1.30 14.83
CA PRO A 67 -4.21 0.11 14.82
C PRO A 67 -4.42 -0.72 13.55
N PRO A 68 -3.44 -1.56 13.15
CA PRO A 68 -3.48 -2.30 11.88
C PRO A 68 -4.78 -3.06 11.60
N THR A 69 -5.29 -3.82 12.57
CA THR A 69 -6.54 -4.59 12.45
C THR A 69 -7.78 -3.73 12.16
N LYS A 70 -7.76 -2.46 12.52
CA LYS A 70 -8.90 -1.54 12.40
C LYS A 70 -8.79 -0.56 11.25
N ILE A 71 -7.75 -0.67 10.42
CA ILE A 71 -7.62 0.16 9.21
C ILE A 71 -8.83 -0.10 8.30
N PRO A 72 -9.58 0.94 7.89
CA PRO A 72 -10.71 0.80 6.98
C PRO A 72 -10.23 0.65 5.53
N ALA A 73 -9.49 -0.42 5.23
CA ALA A 73 -8.81 -0.61 3.95
C ALA A 73 -9.77 -0.56 2.74
N HIS A 74 -11.00 -1.09 2.87
CA HIS A 74 -12.04 -0.95 1.84
C HIS A 74 -12.38 0.52 1.55
N ALA A 75 -12.57 1.34 2.58
CA ALA A 75 -12.88 2.74 2.38
C ALA A 75 -11.66 3.51 1.82
N ASN A 76 -10.46 3.16 2.27
CA ASN A 76 -9.21 3.77 1.78
C ASN A 76 -9.06 3.57 0.26
N LEU A 77 -9.09 2.32 -0.20
CA LEU A 77 -8.86 2.00 -1.61
C LEU A 77 -10.05 2.44 -2.48
N ALA A 78 -11.29 2.30 -2.00
CA ALA A 78 -12.46 2.80 -2.73
C ALA A 78 -12.40 4.31 -2.91
N ALA A 79 -11.94 5.07 -1.92
CA ALA A 79 -11.80 6.53 -2.03
C ALA A 79 -10.73 6.92 -3.06
N LEU A 80 -9.59 6.24 -3.08
CA LEU A 80 -8.54 6.47 -4.09
C LEU A 80 -9.05 6.14 -5.51
N LYS A 81 -9.75 5.01 -5.69
CA LYS A 81 -10.39 4.64 -6.97
C LYS A 81 -11.41 5.69 -7.42
N MET A 82 -12.23 6.17 -6.49
CA MET A 82 -13.24 7.20 -6.69
C MET A 82 -12.63 8.55 -7.11
N LEU A 83 -11.46 8.90 -6.59
CA LEU A 83 -10.67 10.06 -7.02
C LEU A 83 -9.99 9.88 -8.38
N GLY A 84 -10.13 8.71 -9.01
CA GLY A 84 -9.60 8.45 -10.35
C GLY A 84 -8.14 8.03 -10.37
N CYS A 85 -7.56 7.64 -9.23
CA CYS A 85 -6.20 7.13 -9.19
C CYS A 85 -6.06 5.93 -10.13
N GLU A 86 -5.02 5.93 -10.95
CA GLU A 86 -4.70 4.85 -11.87
C GLU A 86 -3.79 3.81 -11.24
N ALA A 87 -3.05 4.15 -10.17
CA ALA A 87 -2.15 3.28 -9.43
C ALA A 87 -2.01 3.74 -7.97
N VAL A 88 -1.51 2.85 -7.11
CA VAL A 88 -1.26 3.11 -5.69
C VAL A 88 0.17 2.77 -5.32
N VAL A 89 0.87 3.73 -4.72
CA VAL A 89 2.17 3.52 -4.05
C VAL A 89 1.95 3.60 -2.55
N SER A 90 2.42 2.59 -1.85
CA SER A 90 2.20 2.43 -0.42
C SER A 90 3.52 2.43 0.32
N PHE A 91 3.59 3.00 1.52
CA PHE A 91 4.78 3.00 2.37
C PHE A 91 4.52 2.19 3.64
N SER A 92 5.49 1.39 4.09
CA SER A 92 5.38 0.63 5.34
C SER A 92 6.72 0.56 6.07
N ALA A 93 6.69 0.71 7.39
CA ALA A 93 7.74 0.17 8.25
C ALA A 93 7.62 -1.37 8.29
N VAL A 94 8.75 -2.07 8.37
CA VAL A 94 8.80 -3.53 8.43
C VAL A 94 9.91 -4.01 9.36
N GLY A 95 9.70 -5.16 9.99
CA GLY A 95 10.77 -5.93 10.62
C GLY A 95 11.51 -6.75 9.58
N SER A 96 12.82 -6.87 9.72
CA SER A 96 13.66 -7.69 8.86
C SER A 96 13.78 -9.12 9.37
N LEU A 97 13.59 -10.08 8.46
CA LEU A 97 13.80 -11.50 8.69
C LEU A 97 15.12 -11.98 8.06
N LYS A 98 16.01 -11.09 7.63
CA LYS A 98 17.28 -11.39 6.94
C LYS A 98 18.43 -10.57 7.51
N GLU A 99 19.61 -11.16 7.61
CA GLU A 99 20.78 -10.49 8.18
C GLU A 99 21.26 -9.34 7.25
N GLU A 100 21.16 -9.59 5.95
CA GLU A 100 21.53 -8.69 4.86
C GLU A 100 20.54 -7.53 4.62
N ILE A 101 19.43 -7.46 5.38
CA ILE A 101 18.47 -6.37 5.34
C ILE A 101 18.46 -5.66 6.72
N PRO A 102 19.48 -4.84 7.05
CA PRO A 102 19.51 -4.05 8.27
C PRO A 102 18.47 -2.93 8.32
N PRO A 103 18.14 -2.42 9.53
CA PRO A 103 17.40 -1.19 9.70
C PRO A 103 17.94 -0.05 8.83
N GLY A 104 17.04 0.65 8.14
CA GLY A 104 17.37 1.69 7.16
C GLY A 104 17.44 1.21 5.71
N HIS A 105 17.39 -0.11 5.45
CA HIS A 105 17.23 -0.63 4.09
C HIS A 105 15.82 -0.41 3.56
N PHE A 106 15.74 0.03 2.30
CA PHE A 106 14.51 -0.04 1.53
C PHE A 106 14.34 -1.45 1.00
N VAL A 107 13.10 -1.92 0.94
CA VAL A 107 12.74 -3.23 0.41
C VAL A 107 11.53 -3.09 -0.50
N LEU A 108 11.62 -3.64 -1.71
CA LEU A 108 10.49 -3.78 -2.62
C LEU A 108 10.08 -5.26 -2.67
N PRO A 109 9.01 -5.66 -1.95
CA PRO A 109 8.51 -7.01 -2.04
C PRO A 109 7.93 -7.28 -3.44
N SER A 110 7.99 -8.53 -3.86
CA SER A 110 7.26 -9.04 -5.02
C SER A 110 6.16 -10.02 -4.63
N GLN A 111 6.26 -10.61 -3.43
CA GLN A 111 5.36 -11.63 -2.92
C GLN A 111 4.89 -11.33 -1.49
N VAL A 112 3.74 -11.90 -1.11
CA VAL A 112 3.18 -11.74 0.23
C VAL A 112 2.67 -13.07 0.78
N ILE A 113 2.77 -13.26 2.09
CA ILE A 113 2.15 -14.37 2.82
C ILE A 113 1.18 -13.80 3.85
N ASP A 114 -0.07 -14.30 3.82
CA ASP A 114 -1.14 -13.82 4.69
C ASP A 114 -1.17 -14.58 6.02
N ARG A 115 -0.92 -13.87 7.12
CA ARG A 115 -1.09 -14.33 8.51
C ARG A 115 -2.09 -13.46 9.27
N THR A 116 -2.89 -12.66 8.57
CA THR A 116 -4.01 -11.91 9.15
C THR A 116 -5.18 -12.87 9.45
N ARG A 117 -6.08 -12.46 10.34
CA ARG A 117 -7.16 -13.31 10.88
C ARG A 117 -8.49 -12.60 11.07
N HIS A 118 -8.50 -11.28 11.24
CA HIS A 118 -9.69 -10.56 11.73
C HIS A 118 -10.23 -9.52 10.74
N ARG A 119 -9.73 -9.52 9.51
CA ARG A 119 -9.98 -8.48 8.52
C ARG A 119 -10.79 -9.05 7.37
N ARG A 120 -11.78 -8.29 6.89
CA ARG A 120 -12.39 -8.58 5.58
C ARG A 120 -11.35 -8.30 4.51
N ASP A 121 -11.21 -9.18 3.53
CA ASP A 121 -10.14 -9.11 2.54
C ASP A 121 -10.63 -9.11 1.08
N THR A 122 -11.94 -8.92 0.88
CA THR A 122 -12.58 -8.78 -0.43
C THR A 122 -13.70 -7.73 -0.39
N TYR A 123 -13.97 -7.09 -1.52
CA TYR A 123 -15.17 -6.30 -1.79
C TYR A 123 -16.39 -7.15 -2.14
N PHE A 124 -16.19 -8.42 -2.51
CA PHE A 124 -17.16 -9.31 -3.14
C PHE A 124 -17.57 -10.48 -2.24
N ASP A 125 -17.88 -10.19 -0.97
CA ASP A 125 -18.27 -11.18 0.04
C ASP A 125 -19.79 -11.35 0.20
N GLU A 126 -20.58 -10.67 -0.62
CA GLU A 126 -22.03 -10.73 -0.62
C GLU A 126 -22.55 -10.89 -2.05
N GLY A 127 -23.40 -11.91 -2.30
CA GLY A 127 -24.32 -12.04 -3.45
C GLY A 127 -23.74 -12.07 -4.87
N ILE A 128 -22.51 -11.64 -5.11
CA ILE A 128 -21.81 -11.62 -6.40
C ILE A 128 -20.40 -12.17 -6.16
N VAL A 129 -20.14 -13.36 -6.67
CA VAL A 129 -18.87 -14.05 -6.55
C VAL A 129 -17.92 -13.56 -7.64
N VAL A 130 -16.73 -13.12 -7.21
CA VAL A 130 -15.64 -12.67 -8.08
C VAL A 130 -14.33 -13.30 -7.61
N HIS A 131 -13.57 -13.86 -8.54
CA HIS A 131 -12.22 -14.37 -8.28
C HIS A 131 -11.21 -13.64 -9.17
N VAL A 132 -10.42 -12.75 -8.58
CA VAL A 132 -9.33 -12.07 -9.27
C VAL A 132 -8.02 -12.85 -9.10
N SER A 133 -7.16 -12.83 -10.12
CA SER A 133 -5.81 -13.37 -9.96
C SER A 133 -5.01 -12.51 -8.98
N PHE A 134 -4.30 -13.17 -8.06
CA PHE A 134 -3.45 -12.53 -7.06
C PHE A 134 -2.08 -13.23 -6.94
N GLY A 135 -1.70 -14.04 -7.95
CA GLY A 135 -0.43 -14.77 -7.97
C GLY A 135 0.79 -13.83 -7.92
N ASP A 136 0.69 -12.68 -8.58
CA ASP A 136 1.67 -11.60 -8.54
C ASP A 136 1.01 -10.38 -7.86
N PRO A 137 1.17 -10.19 -6.54
CA PRO A 137 0.41 -9.19 -5.78
C PRO A 137 0.90 -7.75 -5.99
N MET A 138 2.16 -7.59 -6.42
CA MET A 138 2.81 -6.29 -6.60
C MET A 138 3.02 -5.95 -8.07
N ASP A 139 2.86 -4.68 -8.44
CA ASP A 139 3.04 -4.22 -9.81
C ASP A 139 4.53 -3.99 -10.15
N ASN A 140 5.01 -4.71 -11.17
CA ASN A 140 6.41 -4.66 -11.59
C ASN A 140 6.82 -3.33 -12.24
N THR A 141 5.88 -2.62 -12.89
CA THR A 141 6.17 -1.31 -13.49
C THR A 141 6.44 -0.29 -12.39
N LEU A 142 5.59 -0.25 -11.37
CA LEU A 142 5.80 0.57 -10.18
C LEU A 142 7.07 0.14 -9.44
N ALA A 143 7.31 -1.16 -9.26
CA ALA A 143 8.53 -1.67 -8.64
C ALA A 143 9.79 -1.12 -9.33
N THR A 144 9.82 -1.18 -10.66
CA THR A 144 10.95 -0.71 -11.48
C THR A 144 11.18 0.80 -11.31
N ILE A 145 10.11 1.60 -11.34
CA ILE A 145 10.18 3.06 -11.15
C ILE A 145 10.74 3.39 -9.78
N LEU A 146 10.20 2.75 -8.74
CA LEU A 146 10.57 2.99 -7.35
C LEU A 146 12.01 2.54 -7.07
N ALA A 147 12.42 1.39 -7.60
CA ALA A 147 13.80 0.91 -7.51
C ALA A 147 14.78 1.90 -8.16
N GLY A 148 14.43 2.45 -9.33
CA GLY A 148 15.21 3.49 -10.00
C GLY A 148 15.39 4.74 -9.14
N ALA A 149 14.30 5.23 -8.54
CA ALA A 149 14.32 6.40 -7.65
C ALA A 149 15.16 6.16 -6.38
N ILE A 150 15.08 4.97 -5.78
CA ILE A 150 15.87 4.61 -4.59
C ILE A 150 17.36 4.55 -4.94
N ARG A 151 17.72 3.91 -6.07
CA ARG A 151 19.12 3.82 -6.53
C ARG A 151 19.71 5.18 -6.91
N GLN A 152 18.92 6.08 -7.51
CA GLN A 152 19.35 7.46 -7.81
C GLN A 152 19.80 8.21 -6.55
N LEU A 153 19.19 7.91 -5.41
CA LEU A 153 19.53 8.50 -4.11
C LEU A 153 20.66 7.75 -3.39
N SER A 154 21.26 6.74 -4.02
CA SER A 154 22.28 5.86 -3.43
C SER A 154 21.83 5.24 -2.10
N LEU A 155 20.53 4.96 -1.97
CA LEU A 155 19.95 4.32 -0.81
C LEU A 155 20.03 2.79 -0.97
N PRO A 156 20.30 2.04 0.11
CA PRO A 156 20.35 0.59 0.05
C PRO A 156 18.96 0.02 -0.23
N LEU A 157 18.92 -0.99 -1.11
CA LEU A 157 17.70 -1.57 -1.63
C LEU A 157 17.82 -3.10 -1.71
N ALA A 158 16.85 -3.81 -1.13
CA ALA A 158 16.56 -5.21 -1.45
C ALA A 158 15.29 -5.30 -2.32
N GLU A 159 15.27 -6.23 -3.27
CA GLU A 159 14.17 -6.41 -4.22
C GLU A 159 13.71 -7.86 -4.22
N ASN A 160 12.48 -8.09 -4.69
CA ASN A 160 11.88 -9.41 -4.86
C ASN A 160 11.76 -10.20 -3.56
N GLU A 161 11.56 -9.50 -2.45
CA GLU A 161 11.39 -10.12 -1.15
C GLU A 161 9.96 -10.64 -0.94
N THR A 162 9.83 -11.66 -0.10
CA THR A 162 8.53 -12.16 0.38
C THR A 162 8.19 -11.50 1.71
N LEU A 163 7.04 -10.82 1.75
CA LEU A 163 6.55 -10.08 2.92
C LEU A 163 5.47 -10.86 3.67
N ILE A 164 5.72 -11.17 4.94
CA ILE A 164 4.71 -11.71 5.85
C ILE A 164 3.82 -10.58 6.35
N CYS A 165 2.50 -10.70 6.19
CA CYS A 165 1.54 -9.80 6.81
C CYS A 165 0.91 -10.49 8.03
N MET A 166 1.35 -10.13 9.24
CA MET A 166 0.74 -10.64 10.48
C MET A 166 -0.42 -9.75 10.95
N GLU A 167 -1.24 -10.27 11.87
CA GLU A 167 -2.40 -9.52 12.39
C GLU A 167 -2.00 -8.36 13.33
N GLY A 168 -1.06 -8.60 14.25
CA GLY A 168 -0.77 -7.67 15.35
C GLY A 168 -1.89 -7.60 16.40
N PRO A 169 -1.87 -6.59 17.31
CA PRO A 169 -0.89 -5.51 17.40
C PRO A 169 0.43 -5.91 18.07
N GLN A 170 0.50 -7.05 18.75
CA GLN A 170 1.74 -7.56 19.31
C GLN A 170 2.71 -7.94 18.18
N PHE A 171 4.00 -7.70 18.41
CA PHE A 171 5.06 -8.23 17.58
C PHE A 171 5.14 -9.76 17.69
N SER A 172 5.83 -10.39 16.74
CA SER A 172 6.03 -11.83 16.71
C SER A 172 6.73 -12.32 17.97
N THR A 173 6.36 -13.52 18.42
CA THR A 173 7.25 -14.32 19.26
C THR A 173 8.48 -14.76 18.47
N ARG A 174 9.57 -15.12 19.16
CA ARG A 174 10.79 -15.63 18.48
C ARG A 174 10.51 -16.89 17.66
N ALA A 175 9.62 -17.75 18.15
CA ALA A 175 9.21 -18.96 17.44
C ALA A 175 8.50 -18.62 16.12
N GLU A 176 7.62 -17.63 16.12
CA GLU A 176 6.97 -17.13 14.90
C GLU A 176 8.00 -16.51 13.94
N SER A 177 8.90 -15.64 14.41
CA SER A 177 9.92 -15.05 13.55
C SER A 177 10.83 -16.10 12.91
N LYS A 178 11.25 -17.13 13.66
CA LYS A 178 12.04 -18.26 13.15
C LYS A 178 11.23 -19.11 12.15
N LEU A 179 9.95 -19.34 12.40
CA LEU A 179 9.05 -20.02 11.46
C LEU A 179 8.95 -19.25 10.15
N TYR A 180 8.73 -17.93 10.20
CA TYR A 180 8.62 -17.10 9.00
C TYR A 180 9.93 -17.05 8.21
N LYS A 181 11.08 -16.98 8.89
CA LYS A 181 12.40 -17.19 8.25
C LYS A 181 12.49 -18.54 7.54
N SER A 182 12.00 -19.61 8.15
CA SER A 182 12.03 -20.96 7.55
C SER A 182 11.18 -21.09 6.28
N TRP A 183 10.20 -20.19 6.09
CA TRP A 183 9.40 -20.10 4.86
C TRP A 183 10.09 -19.29 3.75
N GLY A 184 11.28 -18.74 4.01
CA GLY A 184 12.00 -17.89 3.07
C GLY A 184 11.50 -16.44 3.03
N ALA A 185 10.70 -16.00 4.02
CA ALA A 185 10.28 -14.61 4.10
C ALA A 185 11.46 -13.68 4.44
N GLY A 186 11.52 -12.52 3.78
CA GLY A 186 12.58 -11.53 3.99
C GLY A 186 12.22 -10.43 4.96
N ILE A 187 10.93 -10.07 5.02
CA ILE A 187 10.42 -8.97 5.84
C ILE A 187 9.02 -9.30 6.40
N ILE A 188 8.63 -8.59 7.45
CA ILE A 188 7.33 -8.75 8.12
C ILE A 188 6.68 -7.39 8.42
N ASN A 189 5.38 -7.28 8.19
CA ASN A 189 4.58 -6.12 8.56
C ASN A 189 3.17 -6.52 9.00
N MET A 190 2.32 -5.51 9.22
CA MET A 190 0.94 -5.71 9.66
C MET A 190 -0.10 -5.07 8.72
N SER A 191 0.29 -4.57 7.54
CA SER A 191 -0.58 -3.66 6.77
C SER A 191 -0.65 -3.89 5.26
N VAL A 192 0.20 -4.75 4.67
CA VAL A 192 0.12 -5.00 3.21
C VAL A 192 -1.17 -5.73 2.82
N LEU A 193 -1.73 -6.53 3.73
CA LEU A 193 -3.03 -7.18 3.57
C LEU A 193 -4.04 -6.65 4.60
N PRO A 194 -5.30 -6.38 4.19
CA PRO A 194 -5.88 -6.68 2.87
C PRO A 194 -5.63 -5.60 1.79
N GLU A 195 -4.80 -4.59 2.05
CA GLU A 195 -4.58 -3.43 1.16
C GLU A 195 -4.31 -3.82 -0.31
N ALA A 196 -3.38 -4.75 -0.54
CA ALA A 196 -3.02 -5.23 -1.88
C ALA A 196 -4.12 -6.06 -2.56
N LYS A 197 -4.82 -6.94 -1.82
CA LYS A 197 -5.96 -7.72 -2.35
C LYS A 197 -7.08 -6.80 -2.83
N LEU A 198 -7.42 -5.80 -2.01
CA LEU A 198 -8.45 -4.82 -2.31
C LEU A 198 -8.03 -3.90 -3.48
N ALA A 199 -6.75 -3.53 -3.57
CA ALA A 199 -6.25 -2.79 -4.73
C ALA A 199 -6.41 -3.60 -6.02
N ARG A 200 -6.08 -4.90 -6.00
CA ARG A 200 -6.28 -5.82 -7.14
C ARG A 200 -7.75 -5.88 -7.57
N GLU A 201 -8.67 -6.02 -6.63
CA GLU A 201 -10.11 -6.07 -6.91
C GLU A 201 -10.68 -4.75 -7.46
N LEU A 202 -10.02 -3.61 -7.21
CA LEU A 202 -10.37 -2.33 -7.81
C LEU A 202 -9.60 -2.01 -9.10
N GLU A 203 -8.84 -2.96 -9.62
CA GLU A 203 -7.98 -2.76 -10.79
C GLU A 203 -7.01 -1.59 -10.57
N LEU A 204 -6.38 -1.55 -9.41
CA LEU A 204 -5.35 -0.60 -9.07
C LEU A 204 -4.01 -1.33 -8.99
N PRO A 205 -3.10 -1.14 -9.96
CA PRO A 205 -1.69 -1.47 -9.80
C PRO A 205 -1.20 -0.95 -8.45
N TYR A 206 -0.54 -1.81 -7.71
CA TYR A 206 -0.17 -1.56 -6.32
C TYR A 206 1.27 -1.98 -6.10
N GLN A 207 2.06 -1.11 -5.48
CA GLN A 207 3.38 -1.49 -4.97
C GLN A 207 3.61 -0.85 -3.59
N MET A 208 4.13 -1.64 -2.66
CA MET A 208 4.55 -1.19 -1.35
C MET A 208 6.07 -1.00 -1.31
N ILE A 209 6.50 0.16 -0.82
CA ILE A 209 7.87 0.44 -0.42
C ILE A 209 7.99 0.17 1.06
N CYS A 210 8.80 -0.81 1.42
CA CYS A 210 9.07 -1.19 2.79
C CYS A 210 10.37 -0.54 3.26
N MET A 211 10.43 -0.17 4.54
CA MET A 211 11.63 0.37 5.19
C MET A 211 11.89 -0.46 6.44
N ALA A 212 13.01 -1.17 6.46
CA ALA A 212 13.39 -1.97 7.62
C ALA A 212 13.64 -1.05 8.83
N THR A 213 13.01 -1.36 9.95
CA THR A 213 13.15 -0.61 11.21
C THR A 213 13.91 -1.38 12.29
N ASP A 214 13.89 -2.70 12.22
CA ASP A 214 14.40 -3.63 13.22
C ASP A 214 14.58 -5.02 12.58
N TYR A 215 15.09 -5.99 13.34
CA TYR A 215 15.25 -7.39 12.92
C TYR A 215 14.15 -8.31 13.48
N ASP A 216 12.94 -7.78 13.71
CA ASP A 216 11.87 -8.49 14.42
C ASP A 216 12.41 -9.12 15.72
N SER A 217 12.01 -10.34 16.08
CA SER A 217 12.44 -10.96 17.35
C SER A 217 13.42 -12.15 17.20
N TRP A 218 13.86 -12.49 15.98
CA TRP A 218 14.61 -13.73 15.73
C TRP A 218 16.06 -13.70 16.26
N ARG A 219 16.64 -12.52 16.48
CA ARG A 219 17.97 -12.37 17.07
C ARG A 219 17.92 -12.52 18.59
N GLU A 220 18.61 -13.54 19.09
CA GLU A 220 18.61 -13.88 20.53
C GLU A 220 19.48 -12.95 21.38
N HIS A 221 20.52 -12.36 20.78
CA HIS A 221 21.54 -11.58 21.48
C HIS A 221 21.50 -10.06 21.18
N ASP A 222 20.53 -9.59 20.40
CA ASP A 222 20.33 -8.15 20.27
C ASP A 222 19.84 -7.62 21.63
N HIS A 223 20.50 -6.56 22.11
CA HIS A 223 20.01 -5.80 23.25
C HIS A 223 18.56 -5.36 22.96
N ALA A 224 17.73 -5.23 24.00
CA ALA A 224 16.37 -4.73 23.82
C ALA A 224 16.42 -3.38 23.10
N VAL A 225 15.99 -3.35 21.84
CA VAL A 225 15.98 -2.13 21.03
C VAL A 225 15.13 -1.11 21.79
N THR A 226 15.73 0.04 22.10
CA THR A 226 15.03 1.06 22.86
C THR A 226 13.99 1.73 21.97
N ALA A 227 12.90 2.23 22.55
CA ALA A 227 11.89 2.99 21.80
C ALA A 227 12.54 4.18 21.06
N ASP A 228 13.57 4.80 21.64
CA ASP A 228 14.28 5.94 21.05
C ASP A 228 15.09 5.55 19.81
N GLU A 229 15.74 4.38 19.79
CA GLU A 229 16.45 3.86 18.61
C GLU A 229 15.48 3.56 17.46
N ILE A 230 14.34 2.93 17.76
CA ILE A 230 13.28 2.69 16.77
C ILE A 230 12.78 4.01 16.21
N MET A 231 12.51 5.00 17.07
CA MET A 231 12.02 6.31 16.64
C MET A 231 13.04 7.09 15.81
N ALA A 232 14.34 6.98 16.11
CA ALA A 232 15.39 7.59 15.31
C ALA A 232 15.48 6.97 13.89
N VAL A 233 15.41 5.63 13.80
CA VAL A 233 15.36 4.92 12.52
C VAL A 233 14.10 5.30 11.74
N VAL A 234 12.93 5.32 12.38
CA VAL A 234 11.67 5.74 11.75
C VAL A 234 11.75 7.16 11.22
N LYS A 235 12.35 8.10 11.96
CA LYS A 235 12.51 9.49 11.50
C LYS A 235 13.42 9.56 10.27
N LYS A 236 14.59 8.90 10.30
CA LYS A 236 15.49 8.87 9.14
C LYS A 236 14.83 8.21 7.92
N ASN A 237 14.08 7.13 8.15
CA ASN A 237 13.32 6.44 7.11
C ASN A 237 12.22 7.33 6.52
N SER A 238 11.51 8.09 7.35
CA SER A 238 10.54 9.10 6.92
C SER A 238 11.16 10.11 5.94
N ASP A 239 12.28 10.74 6.33
CA ASP A 239 12.93 11.75 5.51
C ASP A 239 13.39 11.16 4.17
N ASN A 240 13.92 9.94 4.18
CA ASN A 240 14.33 9.24 2.96
C ASN A 240 13.13 8.82 2.11
N ALA A 241 12.00 8.41 2.70
CA ALA A 241 10.78 8.06 1.99
C ALA A 241 10.23 9.25 1.20
N GLN A 242 10.25 10.46 1.78
CA GLN A 242 9.86 11.68 1.08
C GLN A 242 10.78 11.97 -0.12
N LYS A 243 12.09 11.80 0.05
CA LYS A 243 13.06 11.95 -1.05
C LYS A 243 12.83 10.93 -2.15
N VAL A 244 12.60 9.66 -1.80
CA VAL A 244 12.30 8.58 -2.75
C VAL A 244 11.02 8.88 -3.51
N LEU A 245 9.95 9.28 -2.82
CA LEU A 245 8.70 9.66 -3.46
C LEU A 245 8.95 10.78 -4.47
N LYS A 246 9.61 11.87 -4.05
CA LYS A 246 9.93 13.01 -4.92
C LYS A 246 10.76 12.60 -6.14
N ALA A 247 11.75 11.72 -5.96
CA ALA A 247 12.57 11.20 -7.06
C ALA A 247 11.78 10.29 -8.02
N ALA A 248 10.73 9.62 -7.55
CA ALA A 248 9.87 8.78 -8.39
C ALA A 248 8.85 9.59 -9.23
N LEU A 249 8.45 10.79 -8.80
CA LEU A 249 7.38 11.57 -9.46
C LEU A 249 7.65 11.88 -10.94
N PRO A 250 8.85 12.26 -11.38
CA PRO A 250 9.11 12.50 -12.81
C PRO A 250 8.92 11.25 -13.68
N HIS A 251 9.20 10.08 -13.12
CA HIS A 251 9.07 8.80 -13.81
C HIS A 251 7.60 8.33 -13.83
N LEU A 252 6.87 8.52 -12.73
CA LEU A 252 5.43 8.29 -12.66
C LEU A 252 4.69 9.22 -13.64
N ALA A 253 5.04 10.51 -13.66
CA ALA A 253 4.45 11.50 -14.57
C ALA A 253 4.69 11.14 -16.04
N ALA A 254 5.86 10.61 -16.39
CA ALA A 254 6.18 10.16 -17.75
C ALA A 254 5.37 8.93 -18.19
N LYS A 255 4.79 8.18 -17.25
CA LYS A 255 3.96 7.00 -17.52
C LYS A 255 2.46 7.26 -17.30
N LYS A 256 2.08 8.49 -16.94
CA LYS A 256 0.70 8.88 -16.67
C LYS A 256 -0.25 8.44 -17.80
N GLY A 257 -1.35 7.80 -17.44
CA GLY A 257 -2.34 7.26 -18.37
C GLY A 257 -2.00 5.90 -18.95
N SER A 258 -0.80 5.36 -18.67
CA SER A 258 -0.36 4.03 -19.10
C SER A 258 0.02 3.11 -17.94
N LEU A 259 -0.07 3.58 -16.69
CA LEU A 259 0.33 2.80 -15.51
C LEU A 259 -0.63 1.64 -15.21
N ASN A 260 -1.90 1.77 -15.62
CA ASN A 260 -2.93 0.80 -15.25
C ASN A 260 -3.15 -0.28 -16.31
N SER A 261 -2.43 -1.38 -16.16
CA SER A 261 -2.59 -2.60 -16.96
C SER A 261 -3.77 -3.47 -16.53
N LEU A 262 -4.41 -3.18 -15.39
CA LEU A 262 -5.47 -4.02 -14.81
C LEU A 262 -6.88 -3.64 -15.26
N ILE A 263 -7.05 -2.55 -16.02
CA ILE A 263 -8.37 -2.07 -16.46
C ILE A 263 -9.11 -3.18 -17.22
N GLY A 264 -10.28 -3.56 -16.71
CA GLY A 264 -11.15 -4.59 -17.28
C GLY A 264 -10.86 -6.01 -16.79
N SER A 265 -9.76 -6.25 -16.08
CA SER A 265 -9.36 -7.58 -15.58
C SER A 265 -10.41 -8.22 -14.66
N VAL A 266 -11.12 -7.45 -13.83
CA VAL A 266 -12.12 -7.97 -12.89
C VAL A 266 -13.28 -8.65 -13.61
N LYS A 267 -13.63 -8.21 -14.84
CA LYS A 267 -14.75 -8.79 -15.60
C LYS A 267 -14.56 -10.29 -15.86
N PHE A 268 -13.32 -10.74 -16.03
CA PHE A 268 -12.98 -12.14 -16.24
C PHE A 268 -13.10 -13.00 -14.97
N GLY A 269 -13.14 -12.36 -13.80
CA GLY A 269 -13.30 -13.03 -12.51
C GLY A 269 -14.75 -13.18 -12.06
N ILE A 270 -15.72 -12.53 -12.72
CA ILE A 270 -17.13 -12.52 -12.27
C ILE A 270 -17.78 -13.87 -12.59
N ILE A 271 -18.17 -14.62 -11.56
CA ILE A 271 -18.76 -15.96 -11.71
C ILE A 271 -20.29 -15.91 -11.67
N THR A 272 -20.86 -15.08 -10.80
CA THR A 272 -22.31 -15.01 -10.63
C THR A 272 -23.01 -14.54 -11.91
N ALA A 273 -23.98 -15.32 -12.37
CA ALA A 273 -24.76 -15.04 -13.58
C ALA A 273 -25.49 -13.68 -13.50
N PRO A 274 -25.55 -12.89 -14.59
CA PRO A 274 -26.10 -11.53 -14.58
C PRO A 274 -27.48 -11.38 -13.92
N GLU A 275 -28.40 -12.31 -14.18
CA GLU A 275 -29.76 -12.32 -13.67
C GLU A 275 -29.87 -12.62 -12.16
N LYS A 276 -28.80 -13.14 -11.55
CA LYS A 276 -28.72 -13.42 -10.11
C LYS A 276 -28.05 -12.30 -9.31
N ARG A 277 -27.51 -11.26 -9.96
CA ARG A 277 -26.78 -10.17 -9.31
C ARG A 277 -27.73 -9.17 -8.66
N PRO A 278 -27.76 -9.04 -7.31
CA PRO A 278 -28.67 -8.13 -6.64
C PRO A 278 -28.48 -6.68 -7.07
N ALA A 279 -29.58 -5.97 -7.37
CA ALA A 279 -29.52 -4.58 -7.84
C ALA A 279 -28.84 -3.62 -6.84
N SER A 280 -29.01 -3.86 -5.54
CA SER A 280 -28.33 -3.11 -4.47
C SER A 280 -26.81 -3.23 -4.55
N LEU A 281 -26.30 -4.45 -4.77
CA LEU A 281 -24.86 -4.72 -4.89
C LEU A 281 -24.29 -4.18 -6.19
N ARG A 282 -25.00 -4.32 -7.32
CA ARG A 282 -24.61 -3.69 -8.59
C ARG A 282 -24.46 -2.18 -8.44
N LYS A 283 -25.44 -1.52 -7.81
CA LYS A 283 -25.37 -0.07 -7.52
C LYS A 283 -24.19 0.27 -6.62
N LYS A 284 -23.90 -0.54 -5.60
CA LYS A 284 -22.75 -0.38 -4.70
C LYS A 284 -21.42 -0.48 -5.45
N TYR A 285 -21.21 -1.54 -6.23
CA TYR A 285 -19.94 -1.77 -6.94
C TYR A 285 -19.74 -0.81 -8.12
N ASN A 286 -20.82 -0.33 -8.73
CA ASN A 286 -20.76 0.67 -9.80
C ASN A 286 -20.12 2.00 -9.36
N THR A 287 -19.99 2.28 -8.06
CA THR A 287 -19.28 3.47 -7.57
C THR A 287 -17.76 3.41 -7.76
N VAL A 288 -17.20 2.21 -7.90
CA VAL A 288 -15.75 1.96 -8.03
C VAL A 288 -15.39 1.19 -9.31
N LEU A 289 -16.32 0.42 -9.86
CA LEU A 289 -16.19 -0.39 -11.08
C LEU A 289 -17.40 -0.15 -12.01
N PRO A 290 -17.48 1.04 -12.64
CA PRO A 290 -18.66 1.44 -13.40
C PRO A 290 -18.88 0.56 -14.63
N GLY A 291 -20.09 0.00 -14.75
CA GLY A 291 -20.51 -0.82 -15.90
C GLY A 291 -20.01 -2.27 -15.91
N TYR A 292 -19.57 -2.80 -14.76
CA TYR A 292 -19.02 -4.17 -14.68
C TYR A 292 -20.06 -5.23 -14.29
N PHE A 293 -21.06 -4.87 -13.48
CA PHE A 293 -21.95 -5.81 -12.81
C PHE A 293 -23.40 -5.74 -13.27
#